data_AF-A0A6P9B4A1-F1
#
_entry.id   AF-A0A6P9B4A1-F1
#
_cell.length_a   1.000
_cell.length_b   1.000
_cell.length_c   1.000
_cell.angle_alpha   90.00
_cell.angle_beta   90.00
_cell.angle_gamma   90.00
#
_symmetry.space_group_name_H-M   'P 1'
#
loop_
_entity.id
_entity.type
_entity.pdbx_description
1 polymer ?
#
loop_
_entity_poly.entity_id
_entity_poly.type
_entity_poly.pdbx_seq_one_letter_code
_entity_poly.pdbx_strand_id
1 'polypeptide(L)'
;MKHGLPANPSDHGLTTNLPDWSFADGRPAPPMVGHLRRQEKNREMVRRIAQLSSELDHGMKKWEAKMKKQEEDQEEKRRKRLRPKGALLQQLPK
;
A
#
# COMPACT_ATOMS: atom_id res chain seq x y z
N MET A 1 -13.10 -21.09 -9.42
CA MET A 1 -11.69 -21.48 -9.70
C MET A 1 -11.27 -22.53 -8.68
N LYS A 2 -11.03 -23.78 -9.10
CA LYS A 2 -10.74 -24.89 -8.17
C LYS A 2 -9.24 -25.18 -8.00
N HIS A 3 -8.41 -24.67 -8.92
CA HIS A 3 -6.98 -25.04 -9.02
C HIS A 3 -6.02 -23.84 -9.12
N GLY A 4 -6.48 -22.62 -8.81
CA GLY A 4 -5.66 -21.40 -8.96
C GLY A 4 -5.32 -21.01 -10.41
N LEU A 5 -5.91 -21.68 -11.40
CA LEU A 5 -5.79 -21.37 -12.81
C LEU A 5 -6.82 -20.31 -13.24
N PRO A 6 -6.53 -19.52 -14.29
CA PRO A 6 -7.52 -18.60 -14.84
C PRO A 6 -8.76 -19.33 -15.32
N ALA A 7 -9.88 -18.60 -15.35
CA ALA A 7 -11.13 -19.11 -15.93
C ALA A 7 -10.98 -19.38 -17.44
N ASN A 8 -10.24 -18.52 -18.13
CA ASN A 8 -9.84 -18.73 -19.52
C ASN A 8 -8.39 -19.26 -19.57
N PRO A 9 -8.14 -20.45 -20.11
CA PRO A 9 -6.78 -21.03 -20.19
C PRO A 9 -5.81 -20.16 -21.00
N SER A 10 -6.31 -19.30 -21.88
CA SER A 10 -5.48 -18.43 -22.73
C SER A 10 -5.05 -17.13 -22.04
N ASP A 11 -5.61 -16.76 -20.87
CA ASP A 11 -5.33 -15.45 -20.27
C ASP A 11 -3.88 -15.35 -19.75
N HIS A 12 -3.48 -16.31 -18.92
CA HIS A 12 -2.14 -16.39 -18.36
C HIS A 12 -1.81 -17.82 -17.94
N GLY A 13 -0.64 -18.30 -18.31
CA GLY A 13 -0.23 -19.67 -18.05
C GLY A 13 0.94 -20.07 -18.91
N LEU A 14 1.41 -21.31 -18.75
CA LEU A 14 2.54 -21.85 -19.52
C LEU A 14 2.26 -21.79 -21.02
N THR A 15 1.07 -22.19 -21.43
CA THR A 15 0.63 -22.22 -22.84
C THR A 15 0.62 -20.85 -23.52
N THR A 16 0.37 -19.75 -22.79
CA THR A 16 0.30 -18.41 -23.38
C THR A 16 1.57 -17.57 -23.15
N ASN A 17 2.40 -17.95 -22.18
CA ASN A 17 3.60 -17.19 -21.82
C ASN A 17 4.87 -17.76 -22.45
N LEU A 18 4.88 -19.06 -22.77
CA LEU A 18 5.99 -19.68 -23.48
C LEU A 18 5.94 -19.35 -24.98
N PRO A 19 7.09 -19.32 -25.65
CA PRO A 19 7.14 -19.16 -27.10
C PRO A 19 6.67 -20.44 -27.80
N ASP A 20 5.90 -20.27 -28.88
CA ASP A 20 5.36 -21.38 -29.67
C ASP A 20 6.44 -22.16 -30.44
N TRP A 21 7.63 -21.56 -30.65
CA TRP A 21 8.75 -22.16 -31.38
C TRP A 21 10.09 -21.63 -30.89
N SER A 22 11.18 -22.27 -31.32
CA SER A 22 12.56 -21.81 -31.12
C SER A 22 13.42 -22.21 -32.33
N PHE A 23 14.59 -21.59 -32.49
CA PHE A 23 15.52 -21.97 -33.55
C PHE A 23 16.11 -23.35 -33.28
N ALA A 24 16.40 -24.12 -34.33
CA ALA A 24 17.02 -25.45 -34.20
C ALA A 24 18.36 -25.41 -33.45
N ASP A 25 19.10 -24.31 -33.55
CA ASP A 25 20.35 -24.06 -32.84
C ASP A 25 20.17 -23.79 -31.34
N GLY A 26 18.92 -23.74 -30.84
CA GLY A 26 18.59 -23.42 -29.45
C GLY A 26 18.50 -21.93 -29.14
N ARG A 27 18.63 -21.05 -30.14
CA ARG A 27 18.39 -19.61 -29.95
C ARG A 27 16.91 -19.37 -29.62
N PRO A 28 16.59 -18.45 -28.70
CA PRO A 28 15.20 -18.14 -28.37
C PRO A 28 14.49 -17.47 -29.53
N ALA A 29 13.19 -17.72 -29.67
CA ALA A 29 12.37 -16.98 -30.63
C ALA A 29 12.28 -15.50 -30.23
N PRO A 30 12.21 -14.58 -31.21
CA PRO A 30 11.98 -13.18 -30.92
C PRO A 30 10.65 -12.98 -30.18
N PRO A 31 10.55 -11.99 -29.27
CA PRO A 31 9.36 -11.79 -28.46
C PRO A 31 8.17 -11.38 -29.32
N MET A 32 7.02 -12.03 -29.09
CA MET A 32 5.77 -11.71 -29.79
C MET A 32 5.19 -10.38 -29.29
N VAL A 33 4.59 -9.60 -30.20
CA VAL A 33 3.97 -8.29 -29.88
C VAL A 33 2.96 -8.39 -28.73
N GLY A 34 2.12 -9.43 -28.74
CA GLY A 34 1.13 -9.67 -27.68
C GLY A 34 1.75 -10.00 -26.32
N HIS A 35 2.94 -10.60 -26.31
CA HIS A 35 3.69 -10.88 -25.08
C HIS A 35 4.26 -9.58 -24.50
N LEU A 36 4.90 -8.75 -25.34
CA LEU A 36 5.42 -7.43 -24.94
C LEU A 36 4.30 -6.52 -24.38
N ARG A 37 3.15 -6.46 -25.05
CA ARG A 37 1.99 -5.69 -24.58
C ARG A 37 1.51 -6.16 -23.19
N ARG A 38 1.46 -7.47 -22.95
CA ARG A 38 1.07 -8.04 -21.65
C ARG A 38 2.10 -7.72 -20.58
N GLN A 39 3.40 -7.80 -20.89
CA GLN A 39 4.44 -7.41 -19.95
C GLN A 39 4.33 -5.93 -19.55
N GLU A 40 4.12 -5.03 -20.51
CA GLU A 40 4.02 -3.60 -20.20
C GLU A 40 2.79 -3.29 -19.36
N LYS A 41 1.63 -3.87 -19.71
CA LYS A 41 0.41 -3.75 -18.89
C LYS A 41 0.63 -4.24 -17.45
N ASN A 42 1.35 -5.35 -17.28
CA ASN A 42 1.67 -5.87 -15.94
C ASN A 42 2.62 -4.93 -15.19
N ARG A 43 3.60 -4.33 -15.87
CA ARG A 43 4.50 -3.33 -15.27
C ARG A 43 3.75 -2.09 -14.82
N GLU A 44 2.85 -1.56 -15.64
CA GLU A 44 1.98 -0.43 -15.29
C GLU A 44 1.13 -0.74 -14.06
N MET A 45 0.51 -1.93 -14.02
CA MET A 45 -0.27 -2.39 -12.88
C MET A 45 0.57 -2.43 -11.61
N VAL A 46 1.76 -3.04 -11.65
CA VAL A 46 2.66 -3.14 -10.48
C VAL A 46 3.11 -1.75 -10.02
N ARG A 47 3.46 -0.85 -10.94
CA ARG A 47 3.81 0.54 -10.61
C ARG A 47 2.67 1.23 -9.86
N ARG A 48 1.44 1.09 -10.33
CA ARG A 48 0.26 1.67 -9.69
C ARG A 48 0.02 1.09 -8.30
N ILE A 49 0.15 -0.23 -8.14
CA ILE A 49 0.01 -0.88 -6.83
C ILE A 49 1.05 -0.34 -5.84
N ALA A 50 2.31 -0.24 -6.26
CA ALA A 50 3.38 0.28 -5.42
C ALA A 50 3.14 1.75 -5.03
N GLN A 51 2.69 2.58 -5.96
CA GLN A 51 2.32 3.98 -5.70
C GLN A 51 1.21 4.07 -4.64
N LEU A 52 0.09 3.38 -4.85
CA LEU A 52 -1.05 3.41 -3.91
C LEU A 52 -0.67 2.89 -2.52
N SER A 53 0.11 1.80 -2.45
CA SER A 53 0.62 1.30 -1.16
C SER A 53 1.45 2.36 -0.45
N SER A 54 2.34 3.02 -1.18
CA SER A 54 3.20 4.06 -0.61
C SER A 54 2.37 5.25 -0.13
N GLU A 55 1.36 5.69 -0.86
CA GLU A 55 0.47 6.78 -0.46
C GLU A 55 -0.30 6.46 0.82
N LEU A 56 -0.82 5.23 0.94
CA LEU A 56 -1.51 4.77 2.15
C LEU A 56 -0.58 4.78 3.37
N ASP A 57 0.63 4.25 3.22
CA ASP A 57 1.62 4.22 4.30
C ASP A 57 2.00 5.64 4.77
N HIS A 58 2.18 6.57 3.82
CA HIS A 58 2.45 7.96 4.15
C HIS A 58 1.25 8.62 4.85
N GLY A 59 0.03 8.35 4.40
CA GLY A 59 -1.20 8.83 5.00
C GLY A 59 -1.35 8.37 6.45
N MET A 60 -1.08 7.09 6.71
CA MET A 60 -1.14 6.51 8.06
C MET A 60 -0.11 7.13 9.00
N LYS A 61 1.16 7.23 8.57
CA LYS A 61 2.22 7.89 9.35
C LYS A 61 1.88 9.35 9.67
N LYS A 62 1.33 10.08 8.71
CA LYS A 62 0.91 11.47 8.91
C LYS A 62 -0.23 11.59 9.92
N TRP A 63 -1.20 10.67 9.87
CA TRP A 63 -2.30 10.62 10.81
C TRP A 63 -1.83 10.29 12.23
N GLU A 64 -0.97 9.28 12.39
CA GLU A 64 -0.36 8.92 13.68
C GLU A 64 0.42 10.10 14.28
N ALA A 65 1.27 10.75 13.49
CA ALA A 65 2.02 11.92 13.94
C ALA A 65 1.09 13.07 14.37
N LYS A 66 -0.03 13.27 13.66
CA LYS A 66 -1.03 14.28 14.03
C LYS A 66 -1.70 13.94 15.36
N MET A 67 -2.08 12.68 15.57
CA MET A 67 -2.70 12.24 16.83
C MET A 67 -1.76 12.42 18.01
N LYS A 68 -0.50 11.98 17.86
CA LYS A 68 0.52 12.14 18.89
C LYS A 68 0.75 13.62 19.24
N LYS A 69 0.87 14.49 18.22
CA LYS A 69 1.01 15.93 18.44
C LYS A 69 -0.20 16.52 19.16
N GLN A 70 -1.42 16.10 18.81
CA GLN A 70 -2.62 16.56 19.50
C GLN A 70 -2.63 16.15 20.97
N GLU A 71 -2.21 14.93 21.29
CA GLU A 71 -2.07 14.45 22.67
C GLU A 71 -1.02 15.26 23.44
N GLU A 72 0.17 15.45 22.85
CA GLU A 72 1.25 16.27 23.42
C GLU A 72 0.78 17.72 23.67
N ASP A 73 0.09 18.35 22.71
CA ASP A 73 -0.45 19.70 22.85
C ASP A 73 -1.51 19.77 23.98
N GLN A 74 -2.32 18.73 24.15
CA GLN A 74 -3.32 18.67 25.23
C GLN A 74 -2.66 18.48 26.59
N GLU A 75 -1.64 17.61 26.69
CA GLU A 75 -0.85 17.46 27.90
C GLU A 75 -0.12 18.75 28.26
N GLU A 76 0.50 19.40 27.29
CA GLU A 76 1.19 20.67 27.49
C GLU A 76 0.23 21.74 27.98
N LYS A 77 -0.96 21.86 27.35
CA LYS A 77 -2.02 22.75 27.83
C LYS A 77 -2.45 22.42 29.24
N ARG A 78 -2.62 21.13 29.60
CA ARG A 78 -2.96 20.69 30.96
C ARG A 78 -1.86 21.07 31.97
N ARG A 79 -0.58 20.85 31.63
CA ARG A 79 0.57 21.21 32.47
C ARG A 79 0.67 22.73 32.67
N LYS A 80 0.38 23.51 31.63
CA LYS A 80 0.38 24.98 31.66
C LYS A 80 -0.89 25.58 32.26
N ARG A 81 -1.89 24.78 32.67
CA ARG A 81 -3.09 25.32 33.34
C ARG A 81 -2.70 25.95 34.67
N LEU A 82 -3.20 27.16 34.88
CA LEU A 82 -3.10 27.83 36.17
C LEU A 82 -3.89 27.06 37.23
N ARG A 83 -3.48 27.18 38.49
CA ARG A 83 -4.19 26.57 39.62
C ARG A 83 -5.66 27.05 39.64
N PRO A 84 -6.62 26.13 39.85
CA PRO A 84 -8.02 26.51 39.97
C PRO A 84 -8.22 27.42 41.19
N LYS A 85 -9.11 28.40 41.08
CA LYS A 85 -9.44 29.37 42.15
C LYS A 85 -10.92 29.25 42.54
N GLY A 86 -11.25 29.75 43.73
CA GLY A 86 -12.65 29.90 44.19
C GLY A 86 -13.28 28.59 44.69
N ALA A 87 -14.53 28.34 44.28
CA ALA A 87 -15.38 27.23 44.75
C ALA A 87 -14.77 25.82 44.54
N LEU A 88 -13.84 25.66 43.61
CA LEU A 88 -13.13 24.40 43.34
C LEU A 88 -12.19 23.95 44.47
N LEU A 89 -11.82 24.83 45.41
CA LEU A 89 -11.01 24.48 46.59
C LEU A 89 -11.86 23.97 47.78
N GLN A 90 -13.17 24.18 47.77
CA GLN A 90 -14.06 23.86 48.89
C GLN A 90 -14.47 22.38 48.94
N GLN A 91 -14.16 21.60 47.89
CA GLN A 91 -14.50 20.18 47.79
C GLN A 91 -13.35 19.23 48.17
N LEU A 92 -12.19 19.74 48.59
CA LEU A 92 -11.15 18.88 49.16
C LEU A 92 -11.55 18.51 50.61
N PRO A 93 -11.76 17.23 50.94
CA PRO A 93 -11.93 16.83 52.34
C PRO A 93 -10.65 17.14 53.12
N LYS A 94 -10.82 17.66 54.34
CA LYS A 94 -9.76 18.03 55.27
C LYS A 94 -8.96 16.82 55.75
#